data_AF-A0A2N9M482-F1
#
_entry.id   AF-A0A2N9M482-F1
#
_cell.length_a   1.000
_cell.length_b   1.000
_cell.length_c   1.000
_cell.angle_alpha   90.00
_cell.angle_beta   90.00
_cell.angle_gamma   90.00
#
_symmetry.space_group_name_H-M   'P 1'
#
loop_
_entity.id
_entity.type
_entity.pdbx_description
1 polymer ?
#
loop_
_entity_poly.entity_id
_entity_poly.type
_entity_poly.pdbx_seq_one_letter_code
_entity_poly.pdbx_strand_id
1 'polypeptide(L)'
;MKTKLCDINPAAIEKLPEFTGDKSGIGVHYIDAYLKPMNTKLEDGTPVKCKRRGLKVVLSAGARKGEGLMRRLAVSKDPVVMLDAALREAATAAGIELSVEDNAIFITH
;
A
#
# COMPACT_ATOMS: atom_id res chain seq x y z
N MET A 1 18.96 2.89 -5.86
CA MET A 1 19.32 1.65 -5.09
C MET A 1 18.04 0.99 -4.61
N LYS A 2 18.03 -0.34 -4.47
CA LYS A 2 16.87 -1.10 -4.01
C LYS A 2 17.03 -1.47 -2.53
N THR A 3 16.05 -1.10 -1.71
CA THR A 3 16.10 -1.30 -0.26
C THR A 3 14.85 -2.01 0.21
N LYS A 4 15.00 -2.99 1.10
CA LYS A 4 13.85 -3.66 1.71
C LYS A 4 13.09 -2.65 2.58
N LEU A 5 11.79 -2.50 2.33
CA LEU A 5 10.92 -1.65 3.13
C LEU A 5 10.35 -2.43 4.32
N CYS A 6 9.61 -3.50 4.04
CA CYS A 6 9.00 -4.34 5.07
C CYS A 6 8.63 -5.72 4.50
N ASP A 7 8.45 -6.70 5.37
CA ASP A 7 7.75 -7.93 5.00
C ASP A 7 6.25 -7.64 4.80
N ILE A 8 5.62 -8.35 3.87
CA ILE A 8 4.17 -8.34 3.69
C ILE A 8 3.56 -8.94 4.95
N ASN A 9 2.46 -8.34 5.42
CA ASN A 9 1.68 -8.91 6.51
C ASN A 9 0.82 -10.08 5.98
N PRO A 10 1.14 -11.36 6.25
CA PRO A 10 0.34 -12.48 5.77
C PRO A 10 -1.06 -12.46 6.38
N ALA A 11 -1.22 -11.98 7.61
CA ALA A 11 -2.52 -11.86 8.27
C ALA A 11 -3.42 -10.76 7.67
N ALA A 12 -2.93 -10.00 6.68
CA ALA A 12 -3.80 -9.10 5.92
C ALA A 12 -4.82 -9.90 5.11
N ILE A 13 -4.42 -11.02 4.48
CA ILE A 13 -5.32 -11.82 3.62
C ILE A 13 -6.47 -12.43 4.42
N GLU A 14 -6.24 -12.76 5.69
CA GLU A 14 -7.25 -13.28 6.62
C GLU A 14 -8.34 -12.24 6.95
N LYS A 15 -8.15 -10.98 6.57
CA LYS A 15 -9.18 -9.93 6.66
C LYS A 15 -10.14 -9.96 5.47
N LEU A 16 -9.98 -10.91 4.55
CA LEU A 16 -10.89 -11.21 3.43
C LEU A 16 -11.57 -12.58 3.66
N PRO A 17 -12.81 -12.80 3.18
CA PRO A 17 -13.72 -11.81 2.62
C PRO A 17 -14.31 -10.91 3.71
N GLU A 18 -15.09 -9.90 3.29
CA GLU A 18 -15.80 -8.96 4.16
C GLU A 18 -16.23 -9.61 5.49
N PHE A 19 -15.59 -9.22 6.59
CA PHE A 19 -16.37 -9.10 7.81
C PHE A 19 -17.55 -8.22 7.44
N THR A 20 -18.75 -8.75 7.63
CA THR A 20 -20.10 -8.28 7.22
C THR A 20 -20.47 -6.83 7.61
N GLY A 21 -19.50 -6.03 8.07
CA GLY A 21 -19.63 -4.61 8.42
C GLY A 21 -18.98 -3.61 7.46
N ASP A 22 -18.18 -4.01 6.46
CA ASP A 22 -17.56 -3.04 5.52
C ASP A 22 -18.53 -2.62 4.39
N LYS A 23 -19.46 -1.73 4.70
CA LYS A 23 -20.45 -1.18 3.73
C LYS A 23 -19.82 -0.50 2.50
N SER A 24 -18.52 -0.20 2.54
CA SER A 24 -17.84 0.46 1.43
C SER A 24 -17.47 -0.51 0.30
N GLY A 25 -17.35 -1.81 0.58
CA GLY A 25 -16.95 -2.83 -0.38
C GLY A 25 -15.57 -2.56 -0.99
N ILE A 26 -14.68 -1.91 -0.25
CA ILE A 26 -13.29 -1.68 -0.66
C ILE A 26 -12.28 -2.50 0.15
N GLY A 27 -12.72 -3.26 1.16
CA GLY A 27 -11.84 -4.12 1.95
C GLY A 27 -10.96 -3.32 2.91
N VAL A 28 -11.55 -2.35 3.63
CA VAL A 28 -10.78 -1.40 4.47
C VAL A 28 -9.86 -2.09 5.47
N HIS A 29 -10.29 -3.22 6.04
CA HIS A 29 -9.50 -3.97 7.02
C HIS A 29 -8.30 -4.68 6.39
N TYR A 30 -8.47 -5.23 5.19
CA TYR A 30 -7.37 -5.79 4.40
C TYR A 30 -6.35 -4.70 4.07
N ILE A 31 -6.80 -3.57 3.53
CA ILE A 31 -5.93 -2.46 3.13
C ILE A 31 -5.15 -1.93 4.32
N ASP A 32 -5.83 -1.62 5.43
CA ASP A 32 -5.17 -1.06 6.60
C ASP A 32 -4.17 -2.06 7.21
N ALA A 33 -4.49 -3.36 7.21
CA ALA A 33 -3.58 -4.42 7.66
C ALA A 33 -2.36 -4.60 6.72
N TYR A 34 -2.55 -4.44 5.41
CA TYR A 34 -1.48 -4.53 4.41
C TYR A 34 -0.54 -3.32 4.46
N LEU A 35 -1.09 -2.11 4.63
CA LEU A 35 -0.30 -0.87 4.66
C LEU A 35 0.46 -0.66 5.98
N LYS A 36 0.01 -1.27 7.08
CA LYS A 36 0.58 -1.03 8.43
C LYS A 36 2.11 -1.25 8.49
N PRO A 37 2.69 -2.35 7.97
CA PRO A 37 4.13 -2.61 8.04
C PRO A 37 4.98 -1.62 7.22
N MET A 38 4.39 -0.97 6.20
CA MET A 38 5.11 0.01 5.37
C MET A 38 5.46 1.30 6.12
N ASN A 39 4.89 1.53 7.31
CA ASN A 39 5.20 2.69 8.14
C ASN A 39 6.45 2.41 8.99
N THR A 40 7.62 2.55 8.39
CA THR A 40 8.93 2.27 9.02
C THR A 40 9.99 3.24 8.54
N LYS A 41 11.26 3.03 8.91
CA LYS A 41 12.42 3.74 8.37
C LYS A 41 13.23 2.80 7.49
N LEU A 42 13.78 3.32 6.41
CA LEU A 42 14.80 2.62 5.62
C LEU A 42 16.12 2.54 6.42
N GLU A 43 17.07 1.74 5.93
CA GLU A 43 18.38 1.53 6.56
C GLU A 43 19.18 2.84 6.73
N ASP A 44 18.99 3.79 5.82
CA ASP A 44 19.59 5.13 5.86
C ASP A 44 18.89 6.10 6.84
N GLY A 45 17.84 5.64 7.55
CA GLY A 45 17.03 6.43 8.46
C GLY A 45 15.88 7.20 7.80
N THR A 46 15.73 7.14 6.48
CA THR A 46 14.66 7.82 5.73
C THR A 46 13.29 7.29 6.18
N PRO A 47 12.38 8.14 6.67
CA PRO A 47 11.06 7.70 7.10
C PRO A 47 10.17 7.38 5.90
N VAL A 48 9.58 6.20 5.90
CA VAL A 48 8.54 5.78 4.95
C VAL A 48 7.21 5.71 5.67
N LYS A 49 6.18 6.29 5.05
CA LYS A 49 4.80 6.22 5.54
C LYS A 49 3.89 5.87 4.38
N CYS A 50 3.05 4.86 4.57
CA CYS A 50 1.97 4.54 3.67
C CYS A 50 0.68 4.38 4.46
N LYS A 51 -0.34 5.15 4.08
CA LYS A 51 -1.64 5.12 4.75
C LYS A 51 -2.77 5.45 3.81
N ARG A 52 -3.94 4.94 4.16
CA ARG A 52 -5.20 5.28 3.50
C ARG A 52 -5.85 6.52 4.13
N ARG A 53 -6.52 7.32 3.31
CA ARG A 53 -7.42 8.42 3.70
C ARG A 53 -8.70 8.31 2.86
N GLY A 54 -9.71 7.62 3.38
CA GLY A 54 -10.90 7.28 2.61
C GLY A 54 -10.56 6.32 1.48
N LEU A 55 -10.74 6.74 0.22
CA LEU A 55 -10.37 5.98 -0.98
C LEU A 55 -8.94 6.24 -1.47
N LYS A 56 -8.24 7.22 -0.89
CA LYS A 56 -6.91 7.64 -1.33
C LYS A 56 -5.83 6.88 -0.55
N VAL A 57 -4.79 6.40 -1.22
CA VAL A 57 -3.55 5.90 -0.62
C VAL A 57 -2.49 7.00 -0.73
N VAL A 58 -1.85 7.34 0.38
CA VAL A 58 -0.79 8.35 0.45
C VAL A 58 0.50 7.64 0.85
N LEU A 59 1.50 7.72 -0.03
CA LEU A 59 2.83 7.17 0.17
C LEU A 59 3.85 8.31 0.26
N SER A 60 4.75 8.23 1.21
CA SER A 60 5.87 9.16 1.35
C SER A 60 7.13 8.44 1.78
N ALA A 61 8.28 8.83 1.21
CA ALA A 61 9.61 8.37 1.58
C ALA A 61 10.53 9.60 1.69
N GLY A 62 10.78 10.07 2.91
CA GLY A 62 11.47 11.34 3.16
C GLY A 62 10.69 12.53 2.59
N ALA A 63 11.33 13.32 1.72
CA ALA A 63 10.71 14.47 1.05
C ALA A 63 9.81 14.07 -0.14
N ARG A 64 9.91 12.83 -0.63
CA ARG A 64 9.11 12.33 -1.74
C ARG A 64 7.73 11.92 -1.25
N LYS A 65 6.69 12.32 -1.98
CA LYS A 65 5.31 12.04 -1.62
C LYS A 65 4.44 11.92 -2.87
N GLY A 66 3.56 10.94 -2.87
CA GLY A 66 2.63 10.67 -3.96
C GLY A 66 1.33 10.08 -3.42
N GLU A 67 0.31 10.15 -4.27
CA GLU A 67 -1.04 9.73 -3.92
C GLU A 67 -1.62 8.89 -5.06
N GLY A 68 -2.38 7.85 -4.71
CA GLY A 68 -3.11 7.00 -5.63
C GLY A 68 -4.54 6.78 -5.16
N LEU A 69 -5.44 6.43 -6.08
CA LEU A 69 -6.87 6.28 -5.77
C LEU A 69 -7.34 4.82 -5.94
N MET A 70 -8.04 4.32 -4.93
CA MET A 70 -8.68 3.00 -4.98
C MET A 70 -9.94 3.07 -5.86
N ARG A 71 -9.78 2.75 -7.14
CA ARG A 71 -10.83 2.89 -8.16
C ARG A 71 -11.54 1.57 -8.42
N ARG A 72 -12.55 1.27 -7.60
CA ARG A 72 -13.34 0.02 -7.72
C ARG A 72 -13.94 -0.23 -9.11
N LEU A 73 -14.46 0.82 -9.75
CA LEU A 73 -15.15 0.69 -11.04
C LEU A 73 -14.20 0.70 -12.25
N ALA A 74 -13.03 1.33 -12.12
CA ALA A 74 -12.08 1.47 -13.22
C ALA A 74 -10.98 0.40 -13.21
N VAL A 75 -10.66 -0.15 -12.03
CA VAL A 75 -9.59 -1.14 -11.83
C VAL A 75 -10.19 -2.51 -11.55
N SER A 76 -10.81 -2.71 -10.38
CA SER A 76 -11.44 -3.98 -9.99
C SER A 76 -12.25 -3.84 -8.70
N LYS A 77 -13.23 -4.74 -8.50
CA LYS A 77 -13.91 -4.93 -7.21
C LYS A 77 -13.06 -5.68 -6.18
N ASP A 78 -12.01 -6.36 -6.63
CA ASP A 78 -11.08 -7.08 -5.75
C ASP A 78 -10.19 -6.07 -4.98
N PRO A 79 -10.26 -6.04 -3.63
CA PRO A 79 -9.44 -5.16 -2.81
C PRO A 79 -7.93 -5.33 -3.03
N VAL A 80 -7.46 -6.54 -3.36
CA VAL A 80 -6.04 -6.81 -3.61
C VAL A 80 -5.59 -6.08 -4.87
N VAL A 81 -6.32 -6.28 -5.98
CA VAL A 81 -6.02 -5.66 -7.28
C VAL A 81 -6.16 -4.13 -7.19
N MET A 82 -7.17 -3.65 -6.50
CA MET A 82 -7.42 -2.22 -6.33
C MET A 82 -6.35 -1.54 -5.47
N LEU A 83 -5.85 -2.20 -4.42
CA LEU A 83 -4.77 -1.68 -3.59
C LEU A 83 -3.44 -1.64 -4.36
N ASP A 84 -3.09 -2.71 -5.09
CA ASP A 84 -1.88 -2.76 -5.91
C ASP A 84 -1.85 -1.61 -6.93
N ALA A 85 -2.97 -1.36 -7.64
CA ALA A 85 -3.06 -0.24 -8.57
C ALA A 85 -2.89 1.12 -7.87
N ALA A 86 -3.54 1.33 -6.72
CA ALA A 86 -3.41 2.58 -5.97
C ALA A 86 -1.99 2.80 -5.41
N LEU A 87 -1.30 1.72 -5.01
CA LEU A 87 0.10 1.78 -4.56
C LEU A 87 1.04 2.16 -5.72
N ARG A 88 0.83 1.59 -6.90
CA ARG A 88 1.61 1.94 -8.11
C ARG A 88 1.41 3.41 -8.49
N GLU A 89 0.17 3.90 -8.52
CA GLU A 89 -0.12 5.32 -8.75
C GLU A 89 0.61 6.22 -7.73
N ALA A 90 0.53 5.88 -6.43
CA ALA A 90 1.17 6.66 -5.38
C ALA A 90 2.71 6.62 -5.47
N ALA A 91 3.29 5.48 -5.82
CA ALA A 91 4.73 5.33 -6.02
C ALA A 91 5.23 6.16 -7.21
N THR A 92 4.58 6.02 -8.37
CA THR A 92 4.90 6.83 -9.56
C THR A 92 4.78 8.31 -9.29
N ALA A 93 3.71 8.77 -8.61
CA ALA A 93 3.53 10.17 -8.25
C ALA A 93 4.59 10.69 -7.26
N ALA A 94 5.15 9.81 -6.41
CA ALA A 94 6.24 10.13 -5.51
C ALA A 94 7.63 10.07 -6.16
N GLY A 95 7.72 9.64 -7.43
CA GLY A 95 9.00 9.41 -8.10
C GLY A 95 9.82 8.28 -7.47
N ILE A 96 9.14 7.22 -7.00
CA ILE A 96 9.75 5.99 -6.49
C ILE A 96 9.10 4.78 -7.15
N GLU A 97 9.78 3.65 -7.08
CA GLU A 97 9.23 2.37 -7.49
C GLU A 97 9.05 1.47 -6.28
N LEU A 98 7.94 0.71 -6.27
CA LEU A 98 7.70 -0.37 -5.33
C LEU A 98 7.75 -1.70 -6.07
N SER A 99 8.47 -2.68 -5.52
CA SER A 99 8.42 -4.05 -6.00
C SER A 99 8.08 -5.00 -4.86
N VAL A 100 7.49 -6.14 -5.19
CA VAL A 100 7.14 -7.21 -4.24
C VAL A 100 7.91 -8.45 -4.65
N GLU A 101 8.78 -8.93 -3.76
CA GLU A 101 9.63 -10.11 -3.97
C GLU A 101 9.75 -10.89 -2.67
N ASP A 102 9.68 -12.22 -2.72
CA ASP A 102 9.87 -13.10 -1.56
C ASP A 102 9.04 -12.70 -0.33
N ASN A 103 7.77 -12.31 -0.54
CA ASN A 103 6.87 -11.78 0.49
C ASN A 103 7.37 -10.52 1.22
N ALA A 104 8.22 -9.72 0.57
CA ALA A 104 8.68 -8.43 1.04
C ALA A 104 8.43 -7.34 0.01
N ILE A 105 8.21 -6.13 0.51
CA ILE A 105 8.09 -4.92 -0.29
C ILE A 105 9.46 -4.24 -0.31
N PHE A 106 9.90 -3.86 -1.50
CA PHE A 106 11.12 -3.11 -1.73
C PHE A 106 10.77 -1.74 -2.30
N ILE A 107 11.61 -0.75 -1.98
CA ILE A 107 11.56 0.57 -2.57
C ILE A 107 12.82 0.81 -3.39
N THR A 108 12.65 1.34 -4.61
CA THR A 108 13.76 1.78 -5.46
C THR A 108 13.60 3.25 -5.76
N HIS A 109 14.73 3.96 -5.71
CA HIS A 109 14.82 5.36 -6.03
C HIS A 109 16.22 5.79 -6.44
#